data_AF-A0A3A8QJM4-F1
#
_entry.id   AF-A0A3A8QJM4-F1
#
_cell.length_a   1.000
_cell.length_b   1.000
_cell.length_c   1.000
_cell.angle_alpha   90.00
_cell.angle_beta   90.00
_cell.angle_gamma   90.00
#
_symmetry.space_group_name_H-M   'P 1'
#
loop_
_entity.id
_entity.type
_entity.pdbx_description
1 polymer ?
#
loop_
_entity_poly.entity_id
_entity_poly.type
_entity_poly.pdbx_seq_one_letter_code
_entity_poly.pdbx_strand_id
1 'polypeptide(L)'
;MSSSPTDSAILRDPLRVLRKRLSDFVTRTPLPWHGAVRTLLDVFREHDWQVFLFGGTLRDLLAVSATAAPRDVDLVVAGATGDALREAFSRELVRVNRFGGLRLQVQKLPVDIWTLESTWAFQQRLVPGGDFAHLPQTTFLNVEAVAAELDTRKGRARQVYGETFFRAVREQVLEINLEENPYAGLCVVRSLLTARKLHYALGPRLARYIAHHGSRIDTEELEAVQLSHYGRVHLDRDHLMRLTRIVSGKVGATRPRPIELPHARQLEWKLPRPQQLDWHSREWRSSSREGTVWKSTG
;
A
#
# COMPACT_ATOMS: atom_id res chain seq x y z
N MET A 1 -10.96 -23.68 11.74
CA MET A 1 -10.51 -22.56 12.58
C MET A 1 -8.99 -22.46 12.43
N SER A 2 -8.50 -21.54 11.61
CA SER A 2 -7.06 -21.20 11.57
C SER A 2 -7.01 -19.68 11.63
N SER A 3 -7.00 -19.17 12.87
CA SER A 3 -6.70 -17.78 13.16
C SER A 3 -5.33 -17.47 12.57
N SER A 4 -5.23 -16.42 11.75
CA SER A 4 -3.95 -15.83 11.35
C SER A 4 -3.10 -15.66 12.61
N PRO A 5 -1.88 -16.23 12.69
CA PRO A 5 -1.07 -16.17 13.89
C PRO A 5 -0.47 -14.78 13.98
N THR A 6 -1.26 -13.82 14.45
CA THR A 6 -0.68 -12.59 14.98
C THR A 6 0.07 -13.01 16.23
N ASP A 7 1.40 -13.01 16.12
CA ASP A 7 2.34 -13.46 17.14
C ASP A 7 1.94 -12.91 18.52
N SER A 8 1.91 -13.78 19.54
CA SER A 8 1.54 -13.41 20.91
C SER A 8 2.33 -12.20 21.45
N ALA A 9 3.55 -11.99 20.93
CA ALA A 9 4.36 -10.80 21.22
C ALA A 9 3.76 -9.50 20.65
N ILE A 10 3.23 -9.53 19.43
CA ILE A 10 2.59 -8.37 18.76
C ILE A 10 1.33 -7.97 19.53
N LEU A 11 0.52 -8.94 19.97
CA LEU A 11 -0.72 -8.63 20.69
C LEU A 11 -0.46 -8.01 22.08
N ARG A 12 0.66 -8.39 22.72
CA ARG A 12 1.04 -7.86 24.04
C ARG A 12 1.63 -6.45 23.97
N ASP A 13 2.55 -6.19 23.04
CA ASP A 13 3.24 -4.90 22.93
C ASP A 13 3.63 -4.61 21.46
N PRO A 14 2.67 -4.18 20.63
CA PRO A 14 2.90 -3.98 19.21
C PRO A 14 3.88 -2.83 18.95
N LEU A 15 3.92 -1.83 19.83
CA LEU A 15 4.82 -0.68 19.71
C LEU A 15 6.28 -1.09 19.88
N ARG A 16 6.60 -1.88 20.92
CA ARG A 16 7.95 -2.39 21.13
C ARG A 16 8.40 -3.28 19.98
N VAL A 17 7.52 -4.15 19.47
CA VAL A 17 7.84 -5.00 18.32
C VAL A 17 8.10 -4.16 17.07
N LEU A 18 7.26 -3.17 16.77
CA LEU A 18 7.46 -2.28 15.63
C LEU A 18 8.78 -1.52 15.73
N ARG A 19 9.09 -0.94 16.89
CA ARG A 19 10.37 -0.24 17.12
C ARG A 19 11.56 -1.15 16.83
N LYS A 20 11.55 -2.38 17.35
CA LYS A 20 12.62 -3.34 17.11
C LYS A 20 12.74 -3.69 15.62
N ARG A 21 11.63 -4.02 14.97
CA ARG A 21 11.62 -4.42 13.54
C ARG A 21 12.02 -3.28 12.63
N LEU A 22 11.64 -2.04 12.95
CA LEU A 22 12.08 -0.86 12.21
C LEU A 22 13.56 -0.57 12.43
N SER A 23 14.08 -0.74 13.65
CA SER A 23 15.54 -0.69 13.88
C SER A 23 16.26 -1.74 13.03
N ASP A 24 15.79 -2.98 13.01
CA ASP A 24 16.37 -4.04 12.17
C ASP A 24 16.27 -3.69 10.67
N PHE A 25 15.15 -3.13 10.21
CA PHE A 25 14.95 -2.68 8.83
C PHE A 25 15.95 -1.61 8.39
N VAL A 26 16.39 -0.75 9.32
CA VAL A 26 17.34 0.32 9.06
C VAL A 26 18.80 -0.15 9.19
N THR A 27 19.10 -1.04 10.15
CA THR A 27 20.49 -1.33 10.53
C THR A 27 20.99 -2.74 10.17
N ARG A 28 20.10 -3.73 10.01
CA ARG A 28 20.51 -5.15 9.99
C ARG A 28 20.86 -5.64 8.59
N THR A 29 22.13 -5.56 8.21
CA THR A 29 22.64 -6.14 6.96
C THR A 29 22.52 -7.69 6.94
N PRO A 30 22.40 -8.33 5.75
CA PRO A 30 22.45 -7.77 4.39
C PRO A 30 21.09 -7.81 3.64
N LEU A 31 20.07 -7.06 4.08
CA LEU A 31 18.86 -6.91 3.23
C LEU A 31 19.15 -6.02 2.01
N PRO A 32 18.52 -6.27 0.84
CA PRO A 32 18.85 -5.61 -0.43
C PRO A 32 18.67 -4.08 -0.46
N TRP A 33 17.85 -3.51 0.42
CA TRP A 33 17.52 -2.08 0.43
C TRP A 33 18.40 -1.23 1.36
N HIS A 34 19.29 -1.83 2.15
CA HIS A 34 20.10 -1.06 3.11
C HIS A 34 21.02 -0.04 2.46
N GLY A 35 21.52 -0.32 1.25
CA GLY A 35 22.29 0.65 0.48
C GLY A 35 21.48 1.93 0.24
N ALA A 36 20.24 1.77 -0.21
CA ALA A 36 19.33 2.89 -0.44
C ALA A 36 18.96 3.62 0.85
N VAL A 37 18.65 2.90 1.94
CA VAL A 37 18.35 3.51 3.25
C VAL A 37 19.54 4.32 3.76
N ARG A 38 20.78 3.85 3.56
CA ARG A 38 21.98 4.60 3.93
C ARG A 38 22.11 5.89 3.13
N THR A 39 21.98 5.83 1.80
CA THR A 39 22.01 7.01 0.93
C THR A 39 20.98 8.06 1.36
N LEU A 40 19.76 7.63 1.67
CA LEU A 40 18.71 8.51 2.18
C LEU A 40 19.09 9.16 3.51
N LEU A 41 19.56 8.36 4.48
CA LEU A 41 19.96 8.86 5.80
C LEU A 41 21.14 9.84 5.75
N ASP A 42 22.09 9.62 4.86
CA ASP A 42 23.24 10.50 4.69
C ASP A 42 22.77 11.90 4.23
N VAL A 43 21.89 11.96 3.22
CA VAL A 43 21.28 13.23 2.75
C VAL A 43 20.47 13.90 3.86
N PHE A 44 19.60 13.15 4.56
CA PHE A 44 18.77 13.74 5.61
C PHE A 44 19.59 14.33 6.76
N ARG A 45 20.70 13.68 7.13
CA ARG A 45 21.60 14.16 8.17
C ARG A 45 22.41 15.36 7.74
N GLU A 46 22.86 15.40 6.48
CA GLU A 46 23.60 16.53 5.92
C GLU A 46 22.78 17.82 5.99
N HIS A 47 21.47 17.73 5.76
CA HIS A 47 20.55 18.87 5.78
C HIS A 47 19.82 19.09 7.13
N ASP A 48 20.10 18.29 8.16
CA ASP A 48 19.37 18.28 9.45
C ASP A 48 17.84 18.18 9.30
N TRP A 49 17.38 17.38 8.34
CA TRP A 49 15.97 17.15 8.10
C TRP A 49 15.40 16.07 9.00
N GLN A 50 14.19 16.31 9.52
CA GLN A 50 13.45 15.30 10.25
C GLN A 50 12.64 14.45 9.28
N VAL A 51 12.80 13.13 9.35
CA VAL A 51 12.16 12.19 8.43
C VAL A 51 11.39 11.11 9.16
N PHE A 52 10.14 10.91 8.73
CA PHE A 52 9.28 9.83 9.21
C PHE A 52 8.94 8.89 8.06
N LEU A 53 9.07 7.59 8.33
CA LEU A 53 8.45 6.53 7.54
C LEU A 53 6.95 6.53 7.83
N PHE A 54 6.13 6.38 6.81
CA PHE A 54 4.68 6.50 6.93
C PHE A 54 3.94 5.31 6.31
N GLY A 55 2.84 4.89 6.94
CA GLY A 55 1.87 3.98 6.32
C GLY A 55 2.33 2.55 6.08
N GLY A 56 2.28 2.12 4.80
CA GLY A 56 2.22 0.71 4.41
C GLY A 56 3.45 -0.11 4.78
N THR A 57 4.64 0.49 4.74
CA THR A 57 5.89 -0.19 5.12
C THR A 57 5.88 -0.58 6.60
N LEU A 58 5.42 0.31 7.48
CA LEU A 58 5.34 0.06 8.93
C LEU A 58 4.30 -1.02 9.26
N ARG A 59 3.15 -0.98 8.57
CA ARG A 59 2.14 -2.04 8.63
C ARG A 59 2.74 -3.39 8.29
N ASP A 60 3.46 -3.47 7.17
CA ASP A 60 4.01 -4.74 6.69
C ASP A 60 5.10 -5.28 7.63
N LEU A 61 5.96 -4.39 8.15
CA LEU A 61 6.96 -4.74 9.15
C LEU A 61 6.34 -5.36 10.40
N LEU A 62 5.19 -4.87 10.86
CA LEU A 62 4.53 -5.41 12.05
C LEU A 62 3.64 -6.63 11.76
N ALA A 63 2.77 -6.53 10.76
CA ALA A 63 1.64 -7.45 10.58
C ALA A 63 1.83 -8.50 9.48
N VAL A 64 2.87 -8.39 8.64
CA VAL A 64 3.07 -9.29 7.48
C VAL A 64 4.40 -10.02 7.60
N SER A 65 5.51 -9.29 7.50
CA SER A 65 6.85 -9.86 7.58
C SER A 65 7.87 -8.77 7.88
N ALA A 66 8.76 -9.05 8.84
CA ALA A 66 9.86 -8.16 9.19
C ALA A 66 10.96 -8.08 8.11
N THR A 67 10.97 -9.02 7.17
CA THR A 67 12.06 -9.19 6.18
C THR A 67 11.59 -9.19 4.73
N ALA A 68 10.29 -9.03 4.49
CA ALA A 68 9.79 -8.87 3.13
C ALA A 68 10.27 -7.52 2.56
N ALA A 69 10.73 -7.54 1.32
CA ALA A 69 11.10 -6.31 0.64
C ALA A 69 9.89 -5.39 0.51
N PRO A 70 10.01 -4.10 0.88
CA PRO A 70 8.95 -3.14 0.65
C PRO A 70 8.75 -2.94 -0.85
N ARG A 71 7.49 -2.78 -1.28
CA ARG A 71 7.16 -2.37 -2.65
C ARG A 71 7.71 -0.96 -2.92
N ASP A 72 7.50 -0.10 -1.96
CA ASP A 72 7.92 1.29 -1.88
C ASP A 72 8.01 1.71 -0.41
N VAL A 73 8.67 2.85 -0.20
CA VAL A 73 8.85 3.47 1.11
C VAL A 73 8.30 4.89 1.01
N ASP A 74 7.29 5.19 1.82
CA ASP A 74 6.69 6.52 1.94
C ASP A 74 7.40 7.32 3.04
N LEU A 75 8.04 8.43 2.67
CA LEU A 75 8.80 9.29 3.57
C LEU A 75 8.21 10.69 3.63
N VAL A 76 8.02 11.20 4.84
CA VAL A 76 7.56 12.57 5.09
C VAL A 76 8.65 13.34 5.80
N VAL A 77 8.97 14.52 5.27
CA VAL A 77 10.12 15.32 5.71
C VAL A 77 9.69 16.66 6.25
N ALA A 78 10.21 17.06 7.41
CA ALA A 78 10.08 18.40 7.96
C ALA A 78 11.44 19.12 7.97
N GLY A 79 11.44 20.43 7.82
CA GLY A 79 12.65 21.26 7.69
C GLY A 79 13.17 21.39 6.25
N ALA A 80 12.42 20.91 5.26
CA ALA A 80 12.75 21.00 3.84
C ALA A 80 11.64 21.71 3.06
N THR A 81 12.01 22.46 2.01
CA THR A 81 11.07 22.85 0.97
C THR A 81 10.97 21.77 -0.10
N GLY A 82 9.90 21.77 -0.90
CA GLY A 82 9.78 20.85 -2.03
C GLY A 82 10.93 20.99 -3.04
N ASP A 83 11.41 22.22 -3.25
CA ASP A 83 12.54 22.50 -4.14
C ASP A 83 13.85 21.97 -3.57
N ALA A 84 14.08 22.10 -2.26
CA ALA A 84 15.26 21.55 -1.60
C ALA A 84 15.29 20.01 -1.67
N LEU A 85 14.14 19.35 -1.49
CA LEU A 85 14.02 17.90 -1.71
C LEU A 85 14.34 17.53 -3.17
N ARG A 86 13.82 18.31 -4.13
CA ARG A 86 14.03 18.06 -5.56
C ARG A 86 15.50 18.21 -5.95
N GLU A 87 16.18 19.23 -5.41
CA GLU A 87 17.60 19.47 -5.64
C GLU A 87 18.45 18.32 -5.07
N ALA A 88 18.24 17.99 -3.79
CA ALA A 88 18.99 16.96 -3.08
C ALA A 88 18.84 15.56 -3.71
N PHE A 89 17.67 15.25 -4.29
CA PHE A 89 17.39 13.96 -4.93
C PHE A 89 17.25 14.06 -6.47
N SER A 90 17.88 15.06 -7.09
CA SER A 90 17.75 15.32 -8.52
C SER A 90 18.20 14.15 -9.41
N ARG A 91 19.15 13.34 -8.93
CA ARG A 91 19.68 12.16 -9.66
C ARG A 91 18.76 10.95 -9.56
N GLU A 92 18.04 10.82 -8.46
CA GLU A 92 17.13 9.70 -8.15
C GLU A 92 15.69 10.01 -8.58
N LEU A 93 15.40 11.25 -8.95
CA LEU A 93 14.05 11.70 -9.29
C LEU A 93 13.51 11.03 -10.55
N VAL A 94 12.40 10.31 -10.40
CA VAL A 94 11.67 9.69 -11.51
C VAL A 94 10.55 10.59 -12.01
N ARG A 95 9.74 11.13 -11.09
CA ARG A 95 8.63 12.03 -11.42
C ARG A 95 8.18 12.82 -10.20
N VAL A 96 7.43 13.90 -10.43
CA VAL A 96 6.72 14.65 -9.40
C VAL A 96 5.22 14.46 -9.58
N ASN A 97 4.52 14.16 -8.49
CA ASN A 97 3.08 13.98 -8.51
C ASN A 97 2.35 15.34 -8.46
N ARG A 98 1.03 15.33 -8.69
CA ARG A 98 0.20 16.54 -8.71
C ARG A 98 0.13 17.31 -7.37
N PHE A 99 0.59 16.69 -6.28
CA PHE A 99 0.64 17.28 -4.94
C PHE A 99 2.05 17.75 -4.56
N GLY A 100 2.99 17.74 -5.51
CA GLY A 100 4.38 18.16 -5.27
C GLY A 100 5.27 17.10 -4.62
N GLY A 101 4.75 15.90 -4.34
CA GLY A 101 5.56 14.78 -3.84
C GLY A 101 6.43 14.20 -4.95
N LEU A 102 7.65 13.79 -4.59
CA LEU A 102 8.63 13.21 -5.48
C LEU A 102 8.54 11.68 -5.44
N ARG A 103 8.53 11.05 -6.62
CA ARG A 103 8.82 9.63 -6.77
C ARG A 103 10.30 9.50 -7.11
N LEU A 104 11.05 8.82 -6.26
CA LEU A 104 12.46 8.54 -6.43
C LEU A 104 12.70 7.05 -6.70
N GLN A 105 13.83 6.77 -7.34
CA GLN A 105 14.41 5.44 -7.47
C GLN A 105 15.81 5.47 -6.85
N VAL A 106 15.90 5.19 -5.55
CA VAL A 106 17.18 5.17 -4.82
C VAL A 106 17.75 3.76 -4.92
N GLN A 107 18.74 3.57 -5.80
CA GLN A 107 19.23 2.24 -6.19
C GLN A 107 18.05 1.38 -6.69
N LYS A 108 17.74 0.25 -6.03
CA LYS A 108 16.60 -0.63 -6.37
C LYS A 108 15.35 -0.35 -5.54
N LEU A 109 15.39 0.62 -4.63
CA LEU A 109 14.27 0.94 -3.73
C LEU A 109 13.44 2.11 -4.29
N PRO A 110 12.16 1.88 -4.63
CA PRO A 110 11.24 2.96 -4.93
C PRO A 110 10.88 3.73 -3.66
N VAL A 111 10.90 5.06 -3.71
CA VAL A 111 10.62 5.93 -2.57
C VAL A 111 9.63 7.00 -3.00
N ASP A 112 8.54 7.17 -2.26
CA ASP A 112 7.68 8.35 -2.35
C ASP A 112 8.08 9.29 -1.22
N ILE A 113 8.41 10.54 -1.54
CA ILE A 113 8.87 11.52 -0.55
C ILE A 113 8.19 12.87 -0.75
N TRP A 114 7.76 13.50 0.34
CA TRP A 114 7.14 14.83 0.29
C TRP A 114 7.37 15.58 1.61
N THR A 115 7.11 16.88 1.63
CA THR A 115 7.26 17.67 2.85
C THR A 115 6.04 17.50 3.76
N LEU A 116 6.21 17.65 5.07
CA LEU A 116 5.12 17.51 6.03
C LEU A 116 3.96 18.44 5.69
N GLU A 117 4.27 19.69 5.35
CA GLU A 117 3.33 20.75 4.99
C GLU A 117 2.59 20.46 3.68
N SER A 118 3.20 19.73 2.76
CA SER A 118 2.57 19.36 1.48
C SER A 118 1.68 18.12 1.59
N THR A 119 1.51 17.55 2.79
CA THR A 119 0.58 16.43 3.00
C THR A 119 -0.84 16.88 2.64
N TRP A 120 -1.46 16.18 1.68
CA TRP A 120 -2.74 16.59 1.09
C TRP A 120 -3.82 16.89 2.13
N ALA A 121 -4.02 16.02 3.12
CA ALA A 121 -5.05 16.21 4.15
C ALA A 121 -4.82 17.45 5.02
N PHE A 122 -3.56 17.87 5.21
CA PHE A 122 -3.21 19.12 5.89
C PHE A 122 -3.51 20.33 5.01
N GLN A 123 -3.15 20.27 3.73
CA GLN A 123 -3.47 21.33 2.76
C GLN A 123 -4.97 21.55 2.61
N GLN A 124 -5.75 20.46 2.66
CA GLN A 124 -7.22 20.50 2.62
C GLN A 124 -7.86 20.82 3.98
N ARG A 125 -7.06 21.01 5.04
CA ARG A 125 -7.52 21.29 6.41
C ARG A 125 -8.48 20.23 6.98
N LEU A 126 -8.35 18.99 6.52
CA LEU A 126 -9.12 17.84 7.02
C LEU A 126 -8.61 17.36 8.38
N VAL A 127 -7.32 17.60 8.65
CA VAL A 127 -6.61 17.26 9.88
C VAL A 127 -5.68 18.42 10.23
N PRO A 128 -5.42 18.73 11.52
CA PRO A 128 -4.40 19.69 11.90
C PRO A 128 -3.03 19.36 11.27
N GLY A 129 -2.44 20.33 10.57
CA GLY A 129 -1.14 20.17 9.91
C GLY A 129 0.05 20.56 10.77
N GLY A 130 1.26 20.33 10.25
CA GLY A 130 2.51 20.82 10.83
C GLY A 130 3.10 19.97 11.98
N ASP A 131 2.50 18.82 12.29
CA ASP A 131 3.02 17.89 13.30
C ASP A 131 2.91 16.44 12.80
N PHE A 132 4.00 15.67 12.93
CA PHE A 132 4.04 14.24 12.62
C PHE A 132 3.05 13.42 13.47
N ALA A 133 2.68 13.90 14.66
CA ALA A 133 1.66 13.26 15.50
C ALA A 133 0.28 13.20 14.83
N HIS A 134 -0.01 14.14 13.93
CA HIS A 134 -1.27 14.18 13.17
C HIS A 134 -1.20 13.41 11.86
N LEU A 135 -0.01 13.07 11.37
CA LEU A 135 0.17 12.38 10.09
C LEU A 135 -0.59 11.04 10.00
N PRO A 136 -0.63 10.17 11.03
CA PRO A 136 -1.49 8.98 11.06
C PRO A 136 -2.98 9.22 10.76
N GLN A 137 -3.51 10.39 11.08
CA GLN A 137 -4.93 10.70 10.89
C GLN A 137 -5.28 10.96 9.42
N THR A 138 -4.27 11.08 8.55
CA THR A 138 -4.44 11.41 7.13
C THR A 138 -4.67 10.19 6.23
N THR A 139 -4.49 8.97 6.75
CA THR A 139 -4.66 7.75 5.94
C THR A 139 -6.12 7.36 5.80
N PHE A 140 -6.47 6.78 4.65
CA PHE A 140 -7.80 6.22 4.43
C PHE A 140 -8.09 5.04 5.36
N LEU A 141 -7.14 4.12 5.53
CA LEU A 141 -7.29 2.92 6.35
C LEU A 141 -6.60 3.06 7.71
N ASN A 142 -7.25 2.56 8.76
CA ASN A 142 -6.71 2.50 10.12
C ASN A 142 -5.41 1.68 10.22
N VAL A 143 -5.27 0.61 9.44
CA VAL A 143 -4.04 -0.22 9.41
C VAL A 143 -2.86 0.49 8.72
N GLU A 144 -3.07 1.68 8.18
CA GLU A 144 -2.02 2.52 7.60
C GLU A 144 -1.78 3.77 8.47
N ALA A 145 -2.58 3.98 9.52
CA ALA A 145 -2.51 5.13 10.41
C ALA A 145 -1.33 5.01 11.38
N VAL A 146 -0.11 5.00 10.85
CA VAL A 146 1.13 4.90 11.62
C VAL A 146 2.26 5.68 10.94
N ALA A 147 3.00 6.43 11.75
CA ALA A 147 4.20 7.14 11.35
C ALA A 147 5.31 6.84 12.36
N ALA A 148 6.53 6.63 11.89
CA ALA A 148 7.67 6.38 12.75
C ALA A 148 8.90 7.11 12.23
N GLU A 149 9.59 7.80 13.12
CA GLU A 149 10.83 8.47 12.83
C GLU A 149 11.82 7.47 12.21
N LEU A 150 12.43 7.81 11.07
CA LEU A 150 13.33 6.91 10.34
C LEU A 150 14.76 6.95 10.92
N ASP A 151 15.26 8.14 11.26
CA ASP A 151 16.57 8.31 11.86
C ASP A 151 16.48 8.57 13.36
N THR A 152 17.19 7.77 14.15
CA THR A 152 17.15 7.91 15.61
C THR A 152 18.54 8.09 16.16
N ARG A 153 18.74 9.16 16.92
CA ARG A 153 19.99 9.37 17.68
C ARG A 153 20.19 8.24 18.68
N LYS A 154 21.43 7.79 18.83
CA LYS A 154 21.81 6.72 19.77
C LYS A 154 21.35 7.08 21.19
N GLY A 155 20.67 6.15 21.86
CA GLY A 155 20.19 6.32 23.23
C GLY A 155 18.81 6.95 23.38
N ARG A 156 18.18 7.44 22.30
CA ARG A 156 16.78 7.92 22.33
C ARG A 156 15.83 6.85 21.78
N ALA A 157 14.67 6.70 22.42
CA ALA A 157 13.60 5.88 21.89
C ALA A 157 13.03 6.50 20.60
N ARG A 158 12.84 5.66 19.58
CA ARG A 158 12.22 6.06 18.31
C ARG A 158 10.81 6.61 18.53
N GLN A 159 10.55 7.79 17.96
CA GLN A 159 9.20 8.36 17.94
C GLN A 159 8.31 7.55 16.99
N VAL A 160 7.13 7.19 17.47
CA VAL A 160 6.13 6.43 16.73
C VAL A 160 4.76 6.96 17.13
N TYR A 161 3.95 7.27 16.12
CA TYR A 161 2.57 7.71 16.28
C TYR A 161 1.67 6.71 15.53
N GLY A 162 0.64 6.17 16.19
CA GLY A 162 -0.24 5.21 15.52
C GLY A 162 -1.19 4.44 16.42
N GLU A 163 -1.79 5.08 17.41
CA GLU A 163 -2.74 4.39 18.32
C GLU A 163 -3.86 3.69 17.55
N THR A 164 -4.42 4.36 16.54
CA THR A 164 -5.44 3.79 15.64
C THR A 164 -4.95 2.54 14.91
N PHE A 165 -3.70 2.54 14.44
CA PHE A 165 -3.06 1.38 13.82
C PHE A 165 -2.86 0.23 14.81
N PHE A 166 -2.33 0.49 16.01
CA PHE A 166 -2.12 -0.56 17.01
C PHE A 166 -3.44 -1.18 17.50
N ARG A 167 -4.50 -0.38 17.62
CA ARG A 167 -5.85 -0.89 17.85
C ARG A 167 -6.31 -1.81 16.71
N ALA A 168 -6.16 -1.37 15.45
CA ALA A 168 -6.54 -2.19 14.29
C ALA A 168 -5.82 -3.54 14.23
N VAL A 169 -4.52 -3.56 14.59
CA VAL A 169 -3.73 -4.80 14.65
C VAL A 169 -4.21 -5.75 15.76
N ARG A 170 -4.56 -5.22 16.94
CA ARG A 170 -5.09 -6.01 18.05
C ARG A 170 -6.47 -6.58 17.76
N GLU A 171 -7.34 -5.76 17.18
CA GLU A 171 -8.73 -6.13 16.88
C GLU A 171 -8.87 -6.96 15.60
N GLN A 172 -7.85 -6.94 14.73
CA GLN A 172 -7.89 -7.54 13.39
C GLN A 172 -9.09 -7.04 12.56
N VAL A 173 -9.40 -5.75 12.71
CA VAL A 173 -10.48 -5.06 11.98
C VAL A 173 -9.90 -3.93 11.14
N LEU A 174 -10.13 -4.04 9.82
CA LEU A 174 -9.83 -3.00 8.85
C LEU A 174 -11.00 -2.02 8.77
N GLU A 175 -10.75 -0.74 9.04
CA GLU A 175 -11.79 0.29 9.07
C GLU A 175 -11.30 1.61 8.47
N ILE A 176 -12.25 2.46 8.04
CA ILE A 176 -11.97 3.82 7.58
C ILE A 176 -11.44 4.67 8.73
N ASN A 177 -10.31 5.34 8.49
CA ASN A 177 -9.69 6.32 9.36
C ASN A 177 -10.06 7.74 8.93
N LEU A 178 -9.74 8.15 7.70
CA LEU A 178 -10.21 9.39 7.06
C LEU A 178 -10.94 9.05 5.76
N GLU A 179 -12.20 9.45 5.63
CA GLU A 179 -13.06 8.99 4.52
C GLU A 179 -12.86 9.82 3.25
N GLU A 180 -12.58 11.11 3.42
CA GLU A 180 -12.36 12.08 2.37
C GLU A 180 -11.17 11.65 1.50
N ASN A 181 -11.47 11.29 0.26
CA ASN A 181 -10.46 10.86 -0.69
C ASN A 181 -10.90 11.16 -2.13
N PRO A 182 -10.02 11.71 -2.98
CA PRO A 182 -10.36 11.99 -4.37
C PRO A 182 -10.50 10.73 -5.26
N TYR A 183 -10.21 9.53 -4.73
CA TYR A 183 -10.10 8.29 -5.51
C TYR A 183 -10.85 7.12 -4.87
N ALA A 184 -12.19 7.15 -4.94
CA ALA A 184 -13.02 6.11 -4.33
C ALA A 184 -12.75 4.70 -4.86
N GLY A 185 -12.54 4.54 -6.18
CA GLY A 185 -12.21 3.24 -6.79
C GLY A 185 -10.93 2.62 -6.23
N LEU A 186 -9.88 3.45 -6.04
CA LEU A 186 -8.64 3.01 -5.42
C LEU A 186 -8.86 2.61 -3.96
N CYS A 187 -9.68 3.38 -3.22
CA CYS A 187 -10.02 3.05 -1.85
C CYS A 187 -10.73 1.70 -1.73
N VAL A 188 -11.69 1.40 -2.61
CA VAL A 188 -12.38 0.10 -2.67
C VAL A 188 -11.36 -1.03 -2.89
N VAL A 189 -10.54 -0.92 -3.93
CA VAL A 189 -9.59 -1.99 -4.26
C VAL A 189 -8.54 -2.18 -3.16
N ARG A 190 -7.94 -1.09 -2.68
CA ARG A 190 -6.95 -1.12 -1.60
C ARG A 190 -7.51 -1.78 -0.35
N SER A 191 -8.78 -1.54 -0.03
CA SER A 191 -9.45 -2.13 1.12
C SER A 191 -9.60 -3.64 0.99
N LEU A 192 -10.09 -4.12 -0.16
CA LEU A 192 -10.24 -5.55 -0.43
C LEU A 192 -8.90 -6.28 -0.43
N LEU A 193 -7.88 -5.70 -1.07
CA LEU A 193 -6.52 -6.24 -1.09
C LEU A 193 -5.91 -6.29 0.31
N THR A 194 -6.05 -5.21 1.08
CA THR A 194 -5.46 -5.11 2.43
C THR A 194 -6.14 -6.06 3.40
N ALA A 195 -7.48 -6.15 3.39
CA ALA A 195 -8.22 -7.10 4.22
C ALA A 195 -7.81 -8.55 3.92
N ARG A 196 -7.66 -8.91 2.63
CA ARG A 196 -7.19 -10.24 2.23
C ARG A 196 -5.74 -10.50 2.63
N LYS A 197 -4.85 -9.51 2.48
CA LYS A 197 -3.43 -9.60 2.83
C LYS A 197 -3.24 -9.83 4.33
N LEU A 198 -4.00 -9.13 5.16
CA LEU A 198 -3.89 -9.19 6.63
C LEU A 198 -4.78 -10.27 7.26
N HIS A 199 -5.75 -10.80 6.51
CA HIS A 199 -6.84 -11.63 7.02
C HIS A 199 -7.68 -10.91 8.09
N TYR A 200 -7.92 -9.61 7.91
CA TYR A 200 -8.71 -8.79 8.83
C TYR A 200 -10.15 -8.68 8.36
N ALA A 201 -11.09 -8.59 9.30
CA ALA A 201 -12.49 -8.33 8.99
C ALA A 201 -12.68 -6.86 8.58
N LEU A 202 -13.64 -6.60 7.70
CA LEU A 202 -14.03 -5.24 7.31
C LEU A 202 -14.97 -4.65 8.36
N GLY A 203 -14.60 -3.49 8.90
CA GLY A 203 -15.45 -2.72 9.81
C GLY A 203 -16.73 -2.20 9.11
N PRO A 204 -17.78 -1.86 9.88
CA PRO A 204 -19.07 -1.49 9.31
C PRO A 204 -19.08 -0.25 8.43
N ARG A 205 -18.21 0.75 8.67
CA ARG A 205 -18.15 1.94 7.79
C ARG A 205 -17.50 1.57 6.46
N LEU A 206 -16.38 0.86 6.52
CA LEU A 206 -15.66 0.40 5.34
C LEU A 206 -16.51 -0.55 4.49
N ALA A 207 -17.24 -1.47 5.12
CA ALA A 207 -18.16 -2.35 4.42
C ALA A 207 -19.25 -1.58 3.66
N ARG A 208 -19.85 -0.56 4.29
CA ARG A 208 -20.83 0.32 3.64
C ARG A 208 -20.21 1.10 2.50
N TYR A 209 -19.00 1.63 2.68
CA TYR A 209 -18.27 2.35 1.65
C TYR A 209 -18.00 1.46 0.43
N ILE A 210 -17.53 0.23 0.64
CA ILE A 210 -17.31 -0.76 -0.43
C ILE A 210 -18.62 -1.13 -1.11
N ALA A 211 -19.69 -1.38 -0.35
CA ALA A 211 -20.99 -1.69 -0.93
C ALA A 211 -21.55 -0.52 -1.76
N HIS A 212 -21.34 0.72 -1.31
CA HIS A 212 -21.78 1.91 -2.01
C HIS A 212 -21.00 2.16 -3.29
N HIS A 213 -19.67 2.27 -3.21
CA HIS A 213 -18.82 2.62 -4.35
C HIS A 213 -18.52 1.42 -5.25
N GLY A 214 -18.21 0.26 -4.68
CA GLY A 214 -17.85 -0.94 -5.45
C GLY A 214 -18.99 -1.50 -6.30
N SER A 215 -20.25 -1.17 -6.00
CA SER A 215 -21.42 -1.52 -6.84
C SER A 215 -21.71 -0.50 -7.95
N ARG A 216 -21.12 0.70 -7.88
CA ARG A 216 -21.38 1.81 -8.80
C ARG A 216 -20.25 2.05 -9.79
N ILE A 217 -19.02 1.73 -9.41
CA ILE A 217 -17.83 1.86 -10.26
C ILE A 217 -17.73 0.60 -11.12
N ASP A 218 -17.46 0.77 -12.41
CA ASP A 218 -17.27 -0.36 -13.30
C ASP A 218 -16.07 -1.21 -12.85
N THR A 219 -16.23 -2.53 -12.89
CA THR A 219 -15.13 -3.48 -12.67
C THR A 219 -13.96 -3.27 -13.62
N GLU A 220 -14.20 -2.82 -14.85
CA GLU A 220 -13.12 -2.47 -15.78
C GLU A 220 -12.32 -1.26 -15.27
N GLU A 221 -13.02 -0.26 -14.73
CA GLU A 221 -12.40 0.91 -14.12
C GLU A 221 -11.60 0.53 -12.87
N LEU A 222 -12.13 -0.38 -12.03
CA LEU A 222 -11.41 -0.90 -10.86
C LEU A 222 -10.16 -1.71 -11.24
N GLU A 223 -10.16 -2.44 -12.35
CA GLU A 223 -8.95 -3.08 -12.89
C GLU A 223 -7.94 -2.06 -13.42
N ALA A 224 -8.41 -1.05 -14.16
CA ALA A 224 -7.55 0.02 -14.67
C ALA A 224 -6.87 0.79 -13.55
N VAL A 225 -7.59 1.06 -12.44
CA VAL A 225 -7.02 1.66 -11.23
C VAL A 225 -5.90 0.79 -10.63
N GLN A 226 -6.05 -0.53 -10.63
CA GLN A 226 -5.00 -1.44 -10.16
C GLN A 226 -3.77 -1.40 -11.04
N LEU A 227 -3.95 -1.44 -12.36
CA LEU A 227 -2.84 -1.35 -13.31
C LEU A 227 -2.09 -0.03 -13.13
N SER A 228 -2.81 1.08 -13.02
CA SER A 228 -2.23 2.40 -12.84
C SER A 228 -1.44 2.53 -11.53
N HIS A 229 -1.99 2.01 -10.42
CA HIS A 229 -1.42 2.20 -9.09
C HIS A 229 -0.40 1.12 -8.68
N TYR A 230 -0.68 -0.15 -8.98
CA TYR A 230 0.15 -1.30 -8.59
C TYR A 230 1.00 -1.86 -9.75
N GLY A 231 0.79 -1.41 -10.98
CA GLY A 231 1.47 -1.94 -12.17
C GLY A 231 0.95 -3.31 -12.65
N ARG A 232 -0.06 -3.86 -11.98
CA ARG A 232 -0.68 -5.16 -12.31
C ARG A 232 -2.08 -5.28 -11.70
N VAL A 233 -2.90 -6.15 -12.28
CA VAL A 233 -4.20 -6.55 -11.70
C VAL A 233 -3.97 -7.60 -10.62
N HIS A 234 -4.46 -7.35 -9.42
CA HIS A 234 -4.39 -8.28 -8.29
C HIS A 234 -5.73 -8.98 -8.01
N LEU A 235 -6.84 -8.29 -8.28
CA LEU A 235 -8.20 -8.80 -8.27
C LEU A 235 -8.78 -8.54 -9.66
N ASP A 236 -9.00 -9.61 -10.42
CA ASP A 236 -9.73 -9.51 -11.67
C ASP A 236 -11.20 -9.12 -11.43
N ARG A 237 -11.91 -8.78 -12.50
CA ARG A 237 -13.35 -8.40 -12.48
C ARG A 237 -14.20 -9.38 -11.68
N ASP A 238 -13.95 -10.65 -11.91
CA ASP A 238 -14.68 -11.77 -11.33
C ASP A 238 -14.52 -11.80 -9.80
N HIS A 239 -13.30 -11.63 -9.31
CA HIS A 239 -12.99 -11.49 -7.90
C HIS A 239 -13.59 -10.20 -7.30
N LEU A 240 -13.48 -9.07 -8.00
CA LEU A 240 -14.04 -7.79 -7.55
C LEU A 240 -15.57 -7.87 -7.39
N MET A 241 -16.27 -8.43 -8.37
CA MET A 241 -17.71 -8.64 -8.34
C MET A 241 -18.12 -9.56 -7.18
N ARG A 242 -17.44 -10.71 -7.02
CA ARG A 242 -17.76 -11.68 -5.96
C ARG A 242 -17.59 -11.05 -4.57
N LEU A 243 -16.46 -10.38 -4.32
CA LEU A 243 -16.18 -9.75 -3.03
C LEU A 243 -17.17 -8.63 -2.73
N THR A 244 -17.43 -7.75 -3.70
CA THR A 244 -18.39 -6.64 -3.54
C THR A 244 -19.78 -7.17 -3.23
N ARG A 245 -20.24 -8.24 -3.89
CA ARG A 245 -21.54 -8.86 -3.62
C ARG A 245 -21.60 -9.46 -2.21
N ILE A 246 -20.55 -10.12 -1.75
CA ILE A 246 -20.46 -10.66 -0.39
C ILE A 246 -20.57 -9.55 0.65
N VAL A 247 -19.84 -8.45 0.45
CA VAL A 247 -19.90 -7.29 1.35
C VAL A 247 -21.29 -6.68 1.34
N SER A 248 -21.84 -6.40 0.16
CA SER A 248 -23.16 -5.77 -0.01
C SER A 248 -24.28 -6.60 0.63
N GLY A 249 -24.26 -7.93 0.47
CA GLY A 249 -25.25 -8.83 1.06
C GLY A 249 -25.23 -8.87 2.59
N LYS A 250 -24.13 -8.46 3.23
CA LYS A 250 -23.96 -8.45 4.69
C LYS A 250 -24.17 -7.06 5.33
N VAL A 251 -24.25 -5.99 4.54
CA VAL A 251 -24.41 -4.61 5.02
C VAL A 251 -25.83 -4.31 5.54
N GLY A 252 -26.84 -5.11 5.18
CA GLY A 252 -28.25 -4.92 5.56
C GLY A 252 -28.66 -5.47 6.95
N ALA A 253 -27.74 -5.96 7.77
CA ALA A 253 -28.09 -6.52 9.07
C ALA A 253 -28.46 -5.44 10.10
N THR A 254 -29.48 -5.70 10.93
CA THR A 254 -29.97 -4.79 11.99
C THR A 254 -28.93 -4.44 13.05
N ARG A 255 -27.87 -5.24 13.19
CA ARG A 255 -26.67 -4.92 13.98
C ARG A 255 -25.44 -5.00 13.07
N PRO A 256 -24.80 -3.87 12.73
CA PRO A 256 -23.59 -3.89 11.93
C PRO A 256 -22.48 -4.64 12.69
N ARG A 257 -21.92 -5.66 12.05
CA ARG A 257 -20.79 -6.46 12.56
C ARG A 257 -19.66 -6.46 11.55
N PRO A 258 -18.39 -6.62 12.00
CA PRO A 258 -17.29 -6.81 11.07
C PRO A 258 -17.54 -7.97 10.10
N ILE A 259 -17.16 -7.79 8.84
CA ILE A 259 -17.38 -8.77 7.77
C ILE A 259 -16.05 -9.43 7.41
N GLU A 260 -15.97 -10.73 7.68
CA GLU A 260 -14.87 -11.55 7.16
C GLU A 260 -15.03 -11.78 5.66
N LEU A 261 -13.94 -11.56 4.92
CA LEU A 261 -13.82 -11.92 3.52
C LEU A 261 -13.37 -13.38 3.38
N PRO A 262 -13.82 -14.11 2.35
CA PRO A 262 -13.35 -15.45 2.09
C PRO A 262 -11.83 -15.47 1.79
N HIS A 263 -11.15 -16.52 2.25
CA HIS A 263 -9.76 -16.80 1.88
C HIS A 263 -9.64 -17.06 0.37
N ALA A 264 -8.47 -16.79 -0.21
CA ALA A 264 -8.22 -16.96 -1.65
C ALA A 264 -8.62 -18.36 -2.16
N ARG A 265 -8.25 -19.41 -1.42
CA ARG A 265 -8.60 -20.81 -1.74
C ARG A 265 -10.10 -21.09 -1.73
N GLN A 266 -10.88 -20.34 -0.95
CA GLN A 266 -12.34 -20.49 -0.89
C GLN A 266 -13.04 -19.87 -2.11
N LEU A 267 -12.36 -19.00 -2.85
CA LEU A 267 -12.85 -18.41 -4.10
C LEU A 267 -12.48 -19.28 -5.32
N GLU A 268 -11.41 -20.09 -5.23
CA GLU A 268 -10.97 -21.03 -6.28
C GLU A 268 -11.91 -22.25 -6.40
N TRP A 269 -12.57 -22.68 -5.32
CA TRP A 269 -13.42 -23.89 -5.28
C TRP A 269 -14.73 -23.79 -6.10
N LYS A 270 -15.06 -22.64 -6.70
CA LYS A 270 -16.28 -22.44 -7.50
C LYS A 270 -16.06 -22.19 -8.98
N LEU A 271 -14.83 -22.32 -9.48
CA LEU A 271 -14.54 -22.28 -10.92
C LEU A 271 -14.23 -23.71 -11.41
N PRO A 272 -14.87 -24.19 -12.50
CA PRO A 272 -14.37 -25.38 -13.17
C PRO A 272 -12.92 -25.10 -13.58
N ARG A 273 -12.02 -26.04 -13.28
CA ARG A 273 -10.60 -25.91 -13.64
C ARG A 273 -10.52 -25.66 -15.16
N PRO A 274 -9.79 -24.64 -15.62
CA PRO A 274 -9.45 -24.54 -17.04
C PRO A 274 -8.71 -25.83 -17.40
N GLN A 275 -9.17 -26.51 -18.45
CA GLN A 275 -8.46 -27.66 -19.00
C GLN A 275 -7.01 -27.22 -19.28
N GLN A 276 -6.05 -28.00 -18.79
CA GLN A 276 -4.62 -27.80 -19.05
C GLN A 276 -4.42 -27.68 -20.57
N LEU A 277 -4.16 -26.46 -21.06
CA LEU A 277 -3.54 -26.29 -22.35
C LEU A 277 -2.07 -26.67 -22.19
N ASP A 278 -1.75 -27.85 -22.69
CA ASP A 278 -0.41 -28.41 -22.82
C ASP A 278 0.44 -27.50 -23.73
N TRP A 279 1.42 -26.82 -23.13
CA TRP A 279 2.33 -25.90 -23.83
C TRP A 279 3.50 -26.62 -24.53
N HIS A 280 3.48 -27.95 -24.60
CA HIS A 280 4.49 -28.73 -25.32
C HIS A 280 3.93 -29.46 -26.54
N SER A 281 3.61 -28.73 -27.62
CA SER A 281 3.85 -29.27 -28.97
C SER A 281 3.76 -28.21 -30.07
N ARG A 282 4.74 -28.30 -30.99
CA ARG A 282 4.82 -27.77 -32.37
C ARG A 282 5.52 -26.43 -32.59
N GLU A 283 6.85 -26.56 -32.74
CA GLU A 283 7.65 -26.12 -33.89
C GLU A 283 7.15 -24.90 -34.68
N TRP A 284 7.79 -23.75 -34.47
CA TRP A 284 7.90 -22.71 -35.49
C TRP A 284 9.18 -22.93 -36.28
N ARG A 285 9.06 -23.53 -37.47
CA ARG A 285 10.12 -23.47 -38.51
C ARG A 285 9.91 -22.23 -39.36
N SER A 286 11.00 -21.49 -39.53
CA SER A 286 11.20 -20.51 -40.59
C SER A 286 10.94 -21.11 -41.97
N SER A 287 10.28 -20.36 -42.85
CA SER A 287 10.66 -20.27 -44.27
C SER A 287 9.98 -19.10 -44.97
N SER A 288 10.80 -18.40 -45.73
CA SER A 288 10.54 -17.19 -46.51
C SER A 288 10.00 -17.51 -47.92
N ARG A 289 9.50 -16.46 -48.59
CA ARG A 289 9.29 -16.29 -50.06
C ARG A 289 8.07 -17.01 -50.64
N GLU A 290 7.30 -16.52 -51.62
CA GLU A 290 7.33 -15.41 -52.61
C GLU A 290 5.84 -15.18 -52.99
N GLY A 291 5.33 -13.94 -53.15
CA GLY A 291 5.21 -13.26 -54.44
C GLY A 291 3.92 -13.62 -55.21
N THR A 292 3.02 -12.66 -55.46
CA THR A 292 2.29 -12.43 -56.74
C THR A 292 1.35 -11.21 -56.65
N VAL A 293 1.78 -10.14 -57.33
CA VAL A 293 1.06 -9.16 -58.19
C VAL A 293 -0.47 -9.18 -58.23
N TRP A 294 -1.12 -8.01 -58.03
CA TRP A 294 -2.30 -7.60 -58.81
C TRP A 294 -2.23 -6.11 -59.21
N LYS A 295 -2.71 -5.86 -60.43
CA LYS A 295 -2.59 -4.67 -61.27
C LYS A 295 -3.59 -3.57 -60.88
N SER A 296 -3.20 -2.31 -61.09
CA SER A 296 -4.10 -1.15 -61.18
C SER A 296 -4.29 -0.75 -62.64
N THR A 297 -5.55 -0.63 -63.07
CA THR A 297 -5.99 0.07 -64.29
C THR A 297 -7.27 0.82 -63.94
N GLY A 298 -7.32 2.11 -64.27
CA GLY A 298 -8.49 2.99 -64.13
C GLY A 298 -8.20 4.20 -63.27
#